data_AF-A0A0S8HK97-F1
#
_entry.id   AF-A0A0S8HK97-F1
#
_cell.length_a   1.000
_cell.length_b   1.000
_cell.length_c   1.000
_cell.angle_alpha   90.00
_cell.angle_beta   90.00
_cell.angle_gamma   90.00
#
_symmetry.space_group_name_H-M   'P 1'
#
loop_
_entity.id
_entity.type
_entity.pdbx_description
1 polymer ?
#
loop_
_entity_poly.entity_id
_entity_poly.type
_entity_poly.pdbx_seq_one_letter_code
_entity_poly.pdbx_strand_id
1 'polypeptide(L)'
;MRRDRLAQLAFLAAAAAALTAAAMLQAPIEAQRSRAGLVTVAADEAVAKHPKIALLQVAPGGLRAALLNYLWIRSQELKEQGKFFDAQGLRDLICEMMPHFSGVWD
;
A
#
# COMPACT_ATOMS: atom_id res chain seq x y z
N MET A 1 -36.41 15.77 -8.24
CA MET A 1 -35.20 16.51 -8.68
C MET A 1 -34.52 17.32 -7.57
N ARG A 2 -35.12 18.36 -6.95
CA ARG A 2 -34.46 19.13 -5.86
C ARG A 2 -34.25 18.32 -4.56
N ARG A 3 -35.23 17.51 -4.16
CA ARG A 3 -35.13 16.60 -3.00
C ARG A 3 -34.01 15.56 -3.17
N ASP A 4 -33.85 15.02 -4.38
CA ASP A 4 -32.82 14.01 -4.67
C ASP A 4 -31.40 14.59 -4.57
N ARG A 5 -31.20 15.84 -5.02
CA ARG A 5 -29.91 16.55 -4.87
C ARG A 5 -29.58 16.85 -3.40
N LEU A 6 -30.56 17.20 -2.58
CA LEU A 6 -30.36 17.40 -1.13
C LEU A 6 -29.99 16.08 -0.44
N ALA A 7 -30.63 14.98 -0.79
CA ALA A 7 -30.26 13.66 -0.28
C ALA A 7 -28.84 13.26 -0.70
N GLN A 8 -28.47 13.46 -1.97
CA GLN A 8 -27.10 13.22 -2.46
C GLN A 8 -26.06 14.04 -1.69
N LEU A 9 -26.32 15.33 -1.46
CA LEU A 9 -25.43 16.20 -0.69
C LEU A 9 -25.32 15.76 0.77
N ALA A 10 -26.42 15.33 1.39
CA ALA A 10 -26.40 14.81 2.75
C ALA A 10 -25.56 13.53 2.86
N PHE A 11 -25.71 12.59 1.92
CA PHE A 11 -24.88 11.39 1.88
C PHE A 11 -23.40 11.69 1.61
N LEU A 12 -23.10 12.64 0.72
CA LEU A 12 -21.73 13.09 0.49
C LEU A 12 -21.11 13.72 1.74
N ALA A 13 -21.86 14.56 2.44
CA ALA A 13 -21.41 15.15 3.70
C ALA A 13 -21.18 14.08 4.78
N ALA A 14 -22.09 13.10 4.90
CA ALA A 14 -21.93 11.98 5.81
C ALA A 14 -20.70 11.12 5.48
N ALA A 15 -20.47 10.84 4.21
CA ALA A 15 -19.27 10.11 3.75
C ALA A 15 -17.99 10.88 4.06
N ALA A 16 -17.95 12.20 3.79
CA ALA A 16 -16.81 13.05 4.10
C ALA A 16 -16.54 13.11 5.62
N ALA A 17 -17.59 13.20 6.44
CA ALA A 17 -17.49 13.18 7.90
C ALA A 17 -16.93 11.83 8.40
N ALA A 18 -17.42 10.72 7.86
CA ALA A 18 -16.93 9.38 8.21
C ALA A 18 -15.45 9.18 7.83
N LEU A 19 -15.04 9.61 6.63
CA LEU A 19 -13.65 9.57 6.19
C LEU A 19 -12.74 10.44 7.05
N THR A 20 -13.20 11.64 7.42
CA THR A 20 -12.46 12.53 8.32
C THR A 20 -12.30 11.92 9.71
N ALA A 21 -13.37 11.36 10.28
CA ALA A 21 -13.31 10.69 11.56
C ALA A 21 -12.35 9.49 11.55
N ALA A 22 -12.37 8.69 10.48
CA ALA A 22 -11.42 7.60 10.28
C ALA A 22 -9.97 8.11 10.20
N ALA A 23 -9.71 9.21 9.49
CA ALA A 23 -8.39 9.83 9.40
C ALA A 23 -7.89 10.33 10.78
N MET A 24 -8.78 10.93 11.59
CA MET A 24 -8.44 11.39 12.94
C MET A 24 -8.06 10.23 13.88
N LEU A 25 -8.59 9.03 13.65
CA LEU A 25 -8.25 7.83 14.42
C LEU A 25 -6.90 7.20 14.02
N GLN A 26 -6.30 7.57 12.88
CA GLN A 26 -5.04 6.97 12.43
C GLN A 26 -3.87 7.26 13.39
N ALA A 27 -3.70 8.52 13.82
CA ALA A 27 -2.62 8.91 14.73
C ALA A 27 -2.64 8.18 16.09
N PRO A 28 -3.78 8.10 16.82
CA PRO A 28 -3.81 7.37 18.09
C PRO A 28 -3.63 5.85 17.90
N ILE A 29 -4.14 5.28 16.80
CA ILE A 29 -3.92 3.86 16.47
C ILE A 29 -2.44 3.59 16.23
N GLU A 30 -1.75 4.43 15.47
CA GLU A 30 -0.32 4.26 15.19
C GLU A 30 0.51 4.43 16.47
N ALA A 31 0.14 5.37 17.34
CA ALA A 31 0.79 5.52 18.65
C ALA A 31 0.62 4.28 19.54
N GLN A 32 -0.55 3.64 19.54
CA GLN A 32 -0.78 2.39 20.27
C GLN A 32 0.02 1.23 19.66
N ARG A 33 0.07 1.16 18.33
CA ARG A 33 0.82 0.14 17.59
C ARG A 33 2.32 0.22 17.88
N SER A 34 2.87 1.44 17.92
CA SER A 34 4.27 1.69 18.30
C SER A 34 4.56 1.24 19.73
N ARG A 35 3.71 1.61 20.70
CA ARG A 35 3.87 1.18 22.11
C ARG A 35 3.80 -0.34 22.29
N ALA A 36 2.99 -1.02 21.48
CA ALA A 36 2.84 -2.47 21.51
C ALA A 36 3.95 -3.22 20.77
N GLY A 37 4.91 -2.52 20.14
CA GLY A 37 5.95 -3.15 19.33
C GLY A 37 5.41 -3.81 18.06
N LEU A 38 4.22 -3.41 17.58
CA LEU A 38 3.53 -3.97 16.40
C LEU A 38 3.91 -3.25 15.10
N VAL A 39 4.91 -2.37 15.15
CA VAL A 39 5.47 -1.70 13.98
C VAL A 39 6.51 -2.64 13.37
N THR A 40 6.08 -3.41 12.37
CA THR A 40 6.90 -4.41 11.68
C THR A 40 7.84 -3.79 10.63
N VAL A 41 7.53 -2.57 10.18
CA VAL A 41 8.32 -1.79 9.23
C VAL A 41 8.12 -0.34 9.61
N ALA A 42 9.15 0.27 10.17
CA ALA A 42 9.14 1.71 10.36
C ALA A 42 9.29 2.34 8.97
N ALA A 43 8.37 3.24 8.59
CA ALA A 43 8.31 3.78 7.23
C ALA A 43 9.63 4.47 6.82
N ASP A 44 10.36 4.99 7.78
CA ASP A 44 11.72 5.53 7.69
C ASP A 44 12.78 4.49 7.31
N GLU A 45 12.78 3.30 7.91
CA GLU A 45 13.70 2.20 7.51
C GLU A 45 13.43 1.71 6.09
N ALA A 46 12.15 1.60 5.72
CA ALA A 46 11.70 1.22 4.39
C ALA A 46 12.11 2.24 3.31
N VAL A 47 12.01 3.53 3.64
CA VAL A 47 12.38 4.66 2.77
C VAL A 47 13.90 4.78 2.63
N ALA A 48 14.66 4.54 3.71
CA ALA A 48 16.12 4.62 3.71
C ALA A 48 16.78 3.55 2.83
N LYS A 49 16.21 2.34 2.80
CA LYS A 49 16.80 1.20 2.07
C LYS A 49 16.61 1.31 0.55
N HIS A 50 15.47 1.83 0.10
CA HIS A 50 15.19 1.99 -1.34
C HIS A 50 14.47 3.33 -1.65
N PRO A 51 15.21 4.43 -1.82
CA PRO A 51 14.63 5.77 -2.03
C PRO A 51 13.76 5.89 -3.29
N LYS A 52 13.94 5.00 -4.27
CA LYS A 52 13.12 4.95 -5.50
C LYS A 52 11.70 4.40 -5.27
N ILE A 53 11.48 3.64 -4.19
CA ILE A 53 10.21 2.96 -3.86
C ILE A 53 9.57 3.53 -2.59
N ALA A 54 10.28 4.42 -1.89
CA ALA A 54 9.82 5.17 -0.73
C ALA A 54 8.39 5.71 -0.89
N LEU A 55 8.09 6.38 -2.01
CA LEU A 55 6.78 6.97 -2.28
C LEU A 55 5.65 5.92 -2.30
N LEU A 56 5.95 4.70 -2.75
CA LEU A 56 4.99 3.60 -2.84
C LEU A 56 4.76 2.90 -1.50
N GLN A 57 5.70 3.03 -0.57
CA GLN A 57 5.57 2.51 0.78
C GLN A 57 4.81 3.47 1.70
N VAL A 58 4.86 4.77 1.42
CA VAL A 58 4.06 5.81 2.12
C VAL A 58 2.63 5.90 1.55
N ALA A 59 2.38 5.34 0.36
CA ALA A 59 1.06 5.33 -0.25
C ALA A 59 0.05 4.54 0.61
N PRO A 60 -1.20 5.04 0.76
CA PRO A 60 -2.27 4.31 1.46
C PRO A 60 -2.41 2.87 0.93
N GLY A 61 -2.64 1.92 1.83
CA GLY A 61 -2.56 0.48 1.53
C GLY A 61 -3.38 0.02 0.32
N GLY A 62 -4.51 0.67 0.02
CA GLY A 62 -5.32 0.37 -1.17
C GLY A 62 -4.59 0.62 -2.49
N LEU A 63 -3.79 1.68 -2.58
CA LEU A 63 -3.04 2.01 -3.81
C LEU A 63 -1.81 1.10 -3.97
N ARG A 64 -1.16 0.79 -2.85
CA ARG A 64 -0.03 -0.14 -2.80
C ARG A 64 -0.42 -1.53 -3.29
N ALA A 65 -1.60 -2.04 -2.89
CA ALA A 65 -2.09 -3.35 -3.31
C ALA A 65 -2.28 -3.45 -4.84
N ALA A 66 -2.88 -2.44 -5.47
CA ALA A 66 -3.09 -2.42 -6.91
C ALA A 66 -1.76 -2.40 -7.69
N LEU A 67 -0.78 -1.62 -7.22
CA LEU A 67 0.53 -1.58 -7.84
C LEU A 67 1.29 -2.90 -7.70
N LEU A 68 1.29 -3.50 -6.51
CA LEU A 68 1.92 -4.81 -6.29
C LEU A 68 1.32 -5.86 -7.22
N ASN A 69 0.00 -5.85 -7.41
CA ASN A 69 -0.67 -6.76 -8.34
C ASN A 69 -0.20 -6.55 -9.79
N TYR A 70 -0.09 -5.29 -10.23
CA TYR A 70 0.46 -4.97 -11.56
C TYR A 70 1.90 -5.46 -11.74
N LEU A 71 2.77 -5.19 -10.76
CA LEU A 71 4.15 -5.65 -10.79
C LEU A 71 4.21 -7.20 -10.81
N TRP A 72 3.27 -7.86 -10.13
CA TRP A 72 3.18 -9.32 -10.18
C TRP A 72 2.84 -9.87 -11.55
N ILE A 73 1.82 -9.32 -12.20
CA ILE A 73 1.48 -9.64 -13.58
C ILE A 73 2.69 -9.41 -14.49
N ARG A 74 3.34 -8.26 -14.37
CA ARG A 74 4.52 -7.93 -15.18
C ARG A 74 5.68 -8.91 -15.00
N SER A 75 5.96 -9.35 -13.77
CA SER A 75 7.00 -10.34 -13.53
C SER A 75 6.70 -11.69 -14.18
N GLN A 76 5.42 -12.08 -14.28
CA GLN A 76 5.00 -13.32 -14.94
C GLN A 76 5.18 -13.21 -16.46
N GLU A 77 4.81 -12.08 -17.05
CA GLU A 77 5.05 -11.82 -18.48
C GLU A 77 6.54 -11.88 -18.84
N LEU A 78 7.42 -11.31 -18.00
CA LEU A 78 8.86 -11.35 -18.21
C LEU A 78 9.40 -12.78 -18.17
N LYS A 79 8.90 -13.61 -17.24
CA LYS A 79 9.22 -15.04 -17.15
C LYS A 79 8.77 -15.78 -18.43
N GLU A 80 7.56 -15.53 -18.91
CA GLU A 80 7.03 -16.13 -20.15
C GLU A 80 7.84 -15.72 -21.39
N GLN A 81 8.41 -14.50 -21.40
CA GLN A 81 9.31 -14.00 -22.44
C GLN A 81 10.74 -14.57 -22.35
N GLY A 82 11.03 -15.44 -21.37
CA GLY A 82 12.38 -15.98 -21.14
C GLY A 82 13.35 -14.99 -20.47
N LYS A 83 12.87 -13.85 -19.96
CA LYS A 83 13.67 -12.82 -19.28
C LYS A 83 13.74 -13.09 -17.78
N PHE A 84 14.38 -14.20 -17.41
CA PHE A 84 14.41 -14.66 -16.02
C PHE A 84 15.12 -13.70 -15.07
N PHE A 85 16.20 -13.04 -15.51
CA PHE A 85 16.93 -12.05 -14.70
C PHE A 85 16.06 -10.85 -14.33
N ASP A 86 15.38 -10.25 -15.32
CA ASP A 86 14.49 -9.11 -15.09
C ASP A 86 13.27 -9.53 -14.25
N ALA A 87 12.73 -10.73 -14.49
CA ALA A 87 11.62 -11.27 -13.72
C ALA A 87 12.01 -11.43 -12.24
N GLN A 88 13.19 -11.98 -11.96
CA GLN A 88 13.73 -12.15 -10.61
C GLN A 88 13.94 -10.80 -9.92
N GLY A 89 14.61 -9.84 -10.57
CA GLY A 89 14.82 -8.51 -9.98
C GLY A 89 13.50 -7.81 -9.62
N LEU A 90 12.44 -8.00 -10.42
CA LEU A 90 11.11 -7.50 -10.08
C LEU A 90 10.49 -8.23 -8.88
N ARG A 91 10.73 -9.54 -8.74
CA ARG A 91 10.24 -10.36 -7.62
C ARG A 91 10.92 -10.01 -6.31
N ASP A 92 12.22 -9.76 -6.35
CA ASP A 92 12.99 -9.34 -5.18
C ASP A 92 12.48 -7.99 -4.68
N LEU A 93 12.29 -7.04 -5.59
CA LEU A 93 11.67 -5.74 -5.28
C LEU A 93 10.29 -5.88 -4.63
N ILE A 94 9.45 -6.78 -5.15
CA ILE A 94 8.10 -7.04 -4.62
C ILE A 94 8.16 -7.67 -3.21
N CYS A 95 9.10 -8.57 -2.95
CA CYS A 95 9.29 -9.19 -1.63
C CYS A 95 9.89 -8.19 -0.63
N GLU A 96 10.81 -7.32 -1.04
CA GLU A 96 11.30 -6.20 -0.22
C GLU A 96 10.15 -5.27 0.18
N MET A 97 9.24 -5.01 -0.76
CA MET A 97 8.04 -4.25 -0.46
C MET A 97 7.12 -5.01 0.49
N MET A 98 7.03 -6.34 0.44
CA MET A 98 6.15 -7.19 1.25
C MET A 98 6.94 -8.02 2.29
N PRO A 99 7.35 -7.45 3.44
CA PRO A 99 8.28 -8.10 4.36
C PRO A 99 7.73 -9.34 5.07
N HIS A 100 6.42 -9.56 5.04
CA HIS A 100 5.78 -10.79 5.54
C HIS A 100 5.69 -11.89 4.47
N PHE A 101 6.13 -11.61 3.25
CA PHE A 101 6.19 -12.55 2.15
C PHE A 101 7.64 -12.99 2.00
N SER A 102 7.95 -14.21 2.42
CA SER A 102 9.28 -14.80 2.24
C SER A 102 9.63 -14.81 0.74
N GLY A 103 10.89 -14.47 0.41
CA GLY A 103 11.40 -14.62 -0.95
C GLY A 103 11.12 -16.02 -1.48
N VAL A 104 10.74 -16.12 -2.75
CA VAL A 104 10.36 -17.39 -3.39
C VAL A 104 11.58 -18.11 -3.98
N TRP A 105 12.69 -17.39 -4.14
CA TRP A 105 13.90 -17.88 -4.79
C TRP A 105 15.08 -17.65 -3.84
N ASP A 106 15.77 -18.75 -3.51
CA ASP A 106 17.10 -18.75 -2.87
C ASP A 106 18.17 -19.03 -3.95
#